data_AF-A0A2T7PEG3-F1
#
_entry.id   AF-A0A2T7PEG3-F1
#
_cell.length_a   1.000
_cell.length_b   1.000
_cell.length_c   1.000
_cell.angle_alpha   90.00
_cell.angle_beta   90.00
_cell.angle_gamma   90.00
#
_symmetry.space_group_name_H-M   'P 1'
#
loop_
_entity.id
_entity.type
_entity.pdbx_description
1 polymer ?
#
loop_
_entity_poly.entity_id
_entity_poly.type
_entity_poly.pdbx_seq_one_letter_code
_entity_poly.pdbx_strand_id
1 'polypeptide(L)'
;MASIATPLIVAFVLLGIGLLLHIIGFAVPQWHDQEWMTSERYLVRVTYGLWRYCYNSWHRRSMDPEVCTSIVDSQYDRDGEAQTVSTVAVTFSGASKA
;
A
#
# COMPACT_ATOMS: atom_id res chain seq x y z
N MET A 1 44.52 -28.15 12.26
CA MET A 1 43.05 -28.34 12.20
C MET A 1 42.41 -26.97 12.24
N ALA A 2 41.76 -26.53 11.17
CA ALA A 2 41.06 -25.24 11.16
C ALA A 2 39.82 -25.35 12.05
N SER A 3 39.63 -24.38 12.94
CA SER A 3 38.46 -24.35 13.83
C SER A 3 37.20 -24.08 13.03
N ILE A 4 36.28 -25.05 12.99
CA ILE A 4 34.98 -24.93 12.33
C ILE A 4 33.97 -24.10 13.14
N ALA A 5 34.32 -23.73 14.38
CA ALA A 5 33.42 -22.98 15.25
C ALA A 5 33.19 -21.54 14.74
N THR A 6 34.25 -20.89 14.23
CA THR A 6 34.17 -19.51 13.73
C THR A 6 33.28 -19.36 12.49
N PRO A 7 33.37 -20.18 11.43
CA PRO A 7 32.47 -20.04 10.27
C PRO A 7 31.01 -20.34 10.63
N LEU A 8 30.75 -21.26 11.56
CA LEU A 8 29.38 -21.55 12.02
C LEU A 8 28.76 -20.37 12.75
N ILE A 9 29.50 -19.75 13.68
CA ILE A 9 29.02 -18.57 14.41
C ILE A 9 28.70 -17.43 13.45
N VAL A 10 29.59 -17.16 12.49
CA VAL A 10 29.36 -16.12 11.47
C VAL A 10 28.11 -16.42 10.64
N ALA A 11 27.91 -17.68 10.22
CA ALA A 11 26.71 -18.08 9.47
C ALA A 11 25.43 -17.85 10.27
N PHE A 12 25.39 -18.21 11.56
CA PHE A 12 24.23 -17.99 12.42
C PHE A 12 23.92 -16.50 12.61
N VAL A 13 24.96 -15.67 12.80
CA VAL A 13 24.78 -14.22 12.91
C VAL A 13 24.19 -13.64 11.62
N LEU A 14 24.72 -14.03 10.46
CA LEU A 14 24.22 -13.58 9.16
C LEU A 14 22.77 -14.04 8.91
N LEU A 15 22.41 -15.27 9.28
CA LEU A 15 21.04 -15.75 9.19
C LEU A 15 20.09 -14.95 10.10
N GLY A 16 20.51 -14.64 11.33
CA GLY A 16 19.73 -13.83 12.25
C GLY A 16 19.49 -12.41 11.72
N ILE A 17 20.53 -11.76 11.19
CA ILE A 17 20.42 -10.44 10.56
C ILE A 17 19.50 -10.51 9.33
N GLY A 18 19.67 -11.52 8.47
CA GLY A 18 18.84 -11.71 7.29
C GLY A 18 17.36 -11.86 7.64
N LEU A 19 17.06 -12.65 8.67
CA LEU A 19 15.68 -12.84 9.15
C LEU A 19 15.08 -11.55 9.72
N LEU A 20 15.85 -10.78 10.49
CA LEU A 20 15.42 -9.47 11.00
C LEU A 20 15.10 -8.51 9.85
N LEU A 21 15.96 -8.42 8.84
CA LEU A 21 15.73 -7.57 7.67
C LEU A 21 14.48 -7.99 6.88
N HIS A 22 14.20 -9.29 6.76
CA HIS A 22 12.98 -9.77 6.12
C HIS A 22 11.71 -9.34 6.88
N ILE A 23 11.72 -9.49 8.21
CA ILE A 23 10.58 -9.07 9.05
C ILE A 23 10.35 -7.56 8.93
N ILE A 24 11.44 -6.77 8.96
CA ILE A 24 11.36 -5.32 8.78
C ILE A 24 10.80 -4.97 7.40
N GLY A 25 11.32 -5.59 6.33
CA GLY A 25 10.82 -5.38 4.98
C GLY A 25 9.33 -5.68 4.87
N PHE A 26 8.85 -6.75 5.49
CA PHE A 26 7.44 -7.12 5.51
C PHE A 26 6.54 -6.12 6.24
N ALA A 27 7.04 -5.47 7.30
CA ALA A 27 6.28 -4.53 8.14
C ALA A 27 6.29 -3.09 7.62
N VAL A 28 7.37 -2.67 6.94
CA VAL A 28 7.56 -1.30 6.47
C VAL A 28 6.75 -1.06 5.19
N PRO A 29 5.93 0.00 5.12
CA PRO A 29 5.06 0.25 3.98
C PRO A 29 5.75 1.01 2.83
N GLN A 30 7.06 0.86 2.64
CA GLN A 30 7.86 1.65 1.68
C GLN A 30 8.40 0.80 0.52
N TRP A 31 7.55 -0.05 -0.04
CA TRP A 31 7.94 -0.92 -1.16
C TRP A 31 7.87 -0.18 -2.49
N HIS A 32 6.89 0.71 -2.64
CA HIS A 32 6.69 1.48 -3.86
C HIS A 32 6.06 2.84 -3.53
N ASP A 33 6.57 3.90 -4.12
CA ASP A 33 6.02 5.25 -3.97
C ASP A 33 5.42 5.73 -5.29
N GLN A 34 4.25 6.37 -5.21
CA GLN A 34 3.65 7.10 -6.31
C GLN A 34 3.32 8.52 -5.86
N GLU A 35 3.58 9.48 -6.74
CA GLU A 35 3.29 10.88 -6.49
C GLU A 35 2.60 11.47 -7.71
N TRP A 36 1.50 12.19 -7.48
CA TRP A 36 0.76 12.87 -8.55
C TRP A 36 0.25 14.23 -8.09
N MET A 37 0.10 15.14 -9.05
CA MET A 37 -0.54 16.44 -8.85
C MET A 37 -1.94 16.39 -9.45
N THR A 38 -2.99 16.57 -8.64
CA THR A 38 -4.39 16.48 -9.11
C THR A 38 -4.90 17.80 -9.71
N SER A 39 -4.42 18.92 -9.20
CA SER A 39 -4.57 20.28 -9.75
C SER A 39 -3.40 21.12 -9.23
N GLU A 40 -3.15 22.33 -9.76
CA GLU A 40 -1.97 23.18 -9.47
C GLU A 40 -1.66 23.46 -7.98
N ARG A 41 -2.44 22.93 -7.03
CA ARG A 41 -2.32 23.16 -5.58
C ARG A 41 -2.37 21.92 -4.69
N TYR A 42 -2.48 20.73 -5.25
CA TYR A 42 -2.57 19.48 -4.48
C TYR A 42 -1.55 18.47 -4.96
N LEU A 43 -0.54 18.21 -4.13
CA LEU A 43 0.38 17.09 -4.30
C LEU A 43 -0.12 15.94 -3.42
N VAL A 44 -0.25 14.76 -4.00
CA VAL A 44 -0.62 13.54 -3.27
C VAL A 44 0.52 12.54 -3.44
N ARG A 45 1.03 12.01 -2.33
CA ARG A 45 1.98 10.90 -2.31
C ARG A 45 1.27 9.71 -1.70
N VAL A 46 1.42 8.57 -2.34
CA VAL A 46 0.96 7.29 -1.85
C VAL A 46 2.15 6.34 -1.77
N THR A 47 2.34 5.78 -0.58
CA THR A 47 3.42 4.88 -0.23
C THR A 47 2.80 3.50 0.03
N TYR A 48 3.14 2.55 -0.83
CA TYR A 48 2.59 1.20 -0.83
C TYR A 48 3.50 0.25 -0.06
N GLY A 49 2.92 -0.43 0.91
CA GLY A 49 3.48 -1.61 1.54
C GLY A 49 2.92 -2.90 0.99
N LEU A 50 3.31 -4.02 1.60
CA LEU A 50 2.81 -5.33 1.23
C LEU A 50 1.33 -5.55 1.63
N TRP A 51 0.89 -4.97 2.75
CA TRP A 51 -0.45 -5.20 3.34
C TRP A 51 -1.28 -3.93 3.53
N ARG A 52 -0.62 -2.78 3.51
CA ARG A 52 -1.20 -1.46 3.76
C ARG A 52 -0.58 -0.45 2.80
N TYR A 53 -1.31 0.60 2.50
CA TYR A 53 -0.75 1.78 1.86
C TYR A 53 -1.05 2.99 2.73
N CYS A 54 -0.16 3.97 2.66
CA CYS A 54 -0.30 5.23 3.35
C CYS A 54 -0.35 6.33 2.30
N TYR A 55 -1.20 7.32 2.49
CA TYR A 55 -1.24 8.48 1.61
C TYR A 55 -1.11 9.76 2.41
N ASN A 56 -0.51 10.75 1.77
CA ASN A 56 -0.32 12.08 2.31
C ASN A 56 -0.68 13.11 1.24
N SER A 57 -1.43 14.14 1.64
CA SER A 57 -1.77 15.27 0.80
C SER A 57 -1.11 16.54 1.31
N TRP A 58 -0.41 17.22 0.40
CA TRP A 58 0.10 18.57 0.63
C TRP A 58 -0.84 19.56 -0.03
N HIS A 59 -1.36 20.47 0.78
CA HIS A 59 -1.92 21.72 0.29
C HIS A 59 -0.92 22.85 0.48
N ARG A 60 -0.96 23.88 -0.38
CA ARG A 60 0.04 24.96 -0.55
C ARG A 60 0.57 25.64 0.74
N ARG A 61 -0.04 25.42 1.91
CA ARG A 61 0.39 25.89 3.23
C ARG A 61 0.18 24.89 4.39
N SER A 62 -0.31 23.68 4.13
CA SER A 62 -0.62 22.69 5.18
C SER A 62 -0.34 21.28 4.70
N MET A 63 0.33 20.52 5.55
CA MET A 63 0.52 19.08 5.42
C MET A 63 -0.66 18.42 6.13
N ASP A 64 -1.48 17.66 5.40
CA ASP A 64 -2.50 16.84 6.05
C ASP A 64 -1.82 15.66 6.77
N PRO A 65 -2.41 15.13 7.85
CA PRO A 65 -1.85 13.97 8.53
C PRO A 65 -1.78 12.77 7.58
N GLU A 66 -0.70 12.00 7.69
CA GLU A 66 -0.56 10.74 6.94
C GLU A 66 -1.65 9.75 7.37
N VAL A 67 -2.42 9.25 6.41
CA VAL A 67 -3.47 8.26 6.64
C VAL A 67 -3.04 6.93 6.05
N CYS A 68 -3.00 5.89 6.88
CA CYS A 68 -2.67 4.53 6.47
C CYS A 68 -3.91 3.64 6.52
N THR A 69 -4.12 2.85 5.47
CA THR A 69 -5.23 1.90 5.37
C THR A 69 -4.76 0.55 4.82
N SER A 70 -5.49 -0.51 5.16
CA SER A 70 -5.26 -1.86 4.66
C SER A 70 -5.61 -1.94 3.18
N ILE A 71 -4.79 -2.64 2.39
CA ILE A 71 -5.09 -2.90 0.97
C ILE A 71 -6.36 -3.74 0.82
N VAL A 72 -6.66 -4.59 1.82
CA VAL A 72 -7.83 -5.48 1.78
C VAL A 72 -9.13 -4.70 2.00
N ASP A 73 -9.12 -3.69 2.88
CA ASP A 73 -10.32 -2.91 3.21
C ASP A 73 -10.69 -1.93 2.09
N SER A 74 -9.71 -1.40 1.35
CA SER A 74 -9.98 -0.46 0.25
C SER A 74 -10.67 -1.10 -0.95
N GLN A 75 -10.51 -2.41 -1.17
CA GLN A 75 -11.26 -3.12 -2.22
C GLN A 75 -12.74 -3.27 -1.86
N TYR A 76 -13.08 -3.44 -0.58
CA TYR A 76 -14.47 -3.57 -0.15
C TYR A 76 -15.27 -2.27 -0.35
N ASP A 77 -14.68 -1.11 -0.08
CA ASP A 77 -15.34 0.19 -0.36
C ASP A 77 -15.49 0.41 -1.88
N ARG A 78 -14.47 0.06 -2.66
CA ARG A 78 -14.52 0.23 -4.12
C ARG A 78 -15.51 -0.71 -4.79
N ASP A 79 -15.69 -1.92 -4.27
CA ASP A 79 -16.65 -2.89 -4.79
C ASP A 79 -18.08 -2.64 -4.27
N GLY A 80 -18.24 -2.05 -3.09
CA GLY A 80 -19.52 -1.53 -2.60
C GLY A 80 -20.03 -0.33 -3.41
N GLU A 81 -19.12 0.56 -3.83
CA GLU A 81 -19.45 1.68 -4.72
C GLU A 81 -19.57 1.23 -6.19
N ALA A 82 -18.81 0.23 -6.64
CA ALA A 82 -18.97 -0.37 -7.97
C ALA A 82 -20.26 -1.19 -8.12
N GLN A 83 -20.78 -1.79 -7.03
CA GLN A 83 -22.08 -2.47 -7.05
C GLN A 83 -23.27 -1.50 -7.13
N THR A 84 -23.19 -0.32 -6.53
CA THR A 84 -24.25 0.71 -6.64
C THR A 84 -24.23 1.40 -8.01
N VAL A 85 -23.06 1.60 -8.63
CA VAL A 85 -23.00 2.13 -10.01
C VAL A 85 -23.46 1.10 -11.04
N SER A 86 -23.19 -0.20 -10.83
CA SER A 86 -23.62 -1.26 -11.76
C SER A 86 -25.10 -1.63 -11.63
N THR A 87 -25.71 -1.56 -10.44
CA THR A 87 -27.16 -1.77 -10.31
C THR A 87 -27.97 -0.60 -10.90
N VAL A 88 -27.49 0.64 -10.80
CA VAL A 88 -28.13 1.79 -11.47
C VAL A 88 -27.93 1.73 -13.00
N ALA A 89 -26.76 1.32 -13.48
CA ALA A 89 -26.49 1.21 -14.93
C ALA A 89 -27.25 0.05 -15.61
N VAL A 90 -27.63 -1.01 -14.89
CA VAL A 90 -28.41 -2.12 -15.46
C VAL A 90 -29.93 -1.84 -15.45
N THR A 91 -30.43 -0.89 -14.63
CA THR A 91 -31.86 -0.50 -14.66
C THR A 91 -32.24 0.58 -15.67
N PHE A 92 -31.29 1.28 -16.31
CA PHE A 92 -31.60 2.27 -17.37
C PHE A 92 -31.40 1.76 -18.81
N SER A 93 -30.98 0.50 -19.01
CA SER A 93 -30.85 -0.11 -20.34
C SER A 93 -32.05 -1.01 -20.73
N GLY A 94 -33.15 -0.96 -19.96
CA GLY A 94 -34.34 -1.81 -20.16
C GLY A 94 -35.64 -1.08 -20.51
N ALA A 95 -35.64 0.24 -20.70
CA ALA A 95 -36.85 1.01 -21.02
C ALA A 95 -36.63 1.94 -22.23
N SER A 96 -36.36 1.34 -23.39
CA SER A 96 -36.51 2.00 -24.68
C SER A 96 -36.84 0.95 -25.74
N LYS A 97 -38.13 0.59 -25.82
CA LYS A 97 -38.86 0.12 -27.00
C LYS A 97 -40.28 -0.30 -26.61
N ALA A 98 -41.21 0.65 -26.71
CA ALA A 98 -42.60 0.49 -27.16
C ALA A 98 -43.25 1.87 -27.15
#